data_AF-A0A2G9EIM7-F1
#
_entry.id   AF-A0A2G9EIM7-F1
#
_cell.length_a   1.000
_cell.length_b   1.000
_cell.length_c   1.000
_cell.angle_alpha   90.00
_cell.angle_beta   90.00
_cell.angle_gamma   90.00
#
_symmetry.space_group_name_H-M   'P 1'
#
loop_
_entity.id
_entity.type
_entity.pdbx_description
1 polymer ?
#
loop_
_entity_poly.entity_id
_entity_poly.type
_entity_poly.pdbx_seq_one_letter_code
_entity_poly.pdbx_strand_id
1 'polypeptide(L)'
;MKTLIVYSTISGNTKAVCERIYNALNVEKEIINVKDSKNIKPSDYENIIIGFWCDKGTMDKDSIDFLKTLNNKNLYFLGTLGARPDSEHWNDVFENAKKLCSENNNFKDGLLIWGRISKEMMDVMKKFPAGHPHAVTPERLARWEAASTHPDENDFKKAEEFFSNLLNK
;
A
#
# COMPACT_ATOMS: atom_id res chain seq x y z
N MET A 1 -16.91 -8.21 -14.36
CA MET A 1 -15.81 -7.23 -14.48
C MET A 1 -14.60 -7.82 -13.78
N LYS A 2 -13.47 -8.00 -14.46
CA LYS A 2 -12.28 -8.64 -13.86
C LYS A 2 -11.46 -7.61 -13.07
N THR A 3 -11.05 -7.98 -11.85
CA THR A 3 -10.26 -7.13 -10.95
C THR A 3 -8.83 -7.66 -10.80
N LEU A 4 -7.83 -6.79 -10.95
CA LEU A 4 -6.43 -7.11 -10.64
C LEU A 4 -6.04 -6.51 -9.29
N ILE A 5 -5.44 -7.33 -8.42
CA ILE A 5 -4.70 -6.85 -7.26
C ILE A 5 -3.21 -7.01 -7.59
N VAL A 6 -2.50 -5.89 -7.73
CA VAL A 6 -1.04 -5.89 -7.91
C VAL A 6 -0.42 -5.39 -6.63
N TYR A 7 0.60 -6.06 -6.11
CA TYR A 7 1.25 -5.60 -4.89
C TYR A 7 2.78 -5.54 -4.98
N SER A 8 3.34 -4.51 -4.36
CA SER A 8 4.76 -4.40 -4.01
C SER A 8 4.93 -4.54 -2.49
N THR A 9 5.97 -5.22 -2.04
CA THR A 9 6.25 -5.37 -0.60
C THR A 9 7.72 -5.62 -0.31
N ILE A 10 8.18 -5.10 0.84
CA ILE A 10 9.49 -5.43 1.43
C ILE A 10 9.31 -6.27 2.69
N SER A 11 8.56 -5.77 3.67
CA SER A 11 8.38 -6.42 4.98
C SER A 11 7.27 -7.48 5.00
N GLY A 12 6.52 -7.63 3.91
CA GLY A 12 5.37 -8.53 3.82
C GLY A 12 4.02 -7.92 4.23
N ASN A 13 3.99 -6.71 4.79
CA ASN A 13 2.74 -6.06 5.24
C ASN A 13 1.73 -5.93 4.10
N THR A 14 2.12 -5.25 3.01
CA THR A 14 1.25 -5.02 1.85
C THR A 14 0.76 -6.31 1.23
N LYS A 15 1.62 -7.32 1.11
CA LYS A 15 1.23 -8.66 0.61
C LYS A 15 0.13 -9.26 1.49
N ALA A 16 0.35 -9.30 2.80
CA ALA A 16 -0.61 -9.90 3.73
C ALA A 16 -1.99 -9.23 3.63
N VAL A 17 -2.05 -7.89 3.60
CA VAL A 17 -3.32 -7.17 3.48
C VAL A 17 -3.96 -7.39 2.09
N CYS A 18 -3.18 -7.39 1.00
CA CYS A 18 -3.68 -7.68 -0.35
C CYS A 18 -4.27 -9.09 -0.46
N GLU A 19 -3.67 -10.09 0.19
CA GLU A 19 -4.20 -11.47 0.23
C GLU A 19 -5.53 -11.54 1.00
N ARG A 20 -5.69 -10.77 2.09
CA ARG A 20 -6.97 -10.65 2.81
C ARG A 20 -8.05 -10.03 1.92
N ILE A 21 -7.75 -8.93 1.23
CA ILE A 21 -8.65 -8.31 0.24
C ILE A 21 -9.02 -9.32 -0.84
N TYR A 22 -8.03 -10.00 -1.44
CA TYR A 22 -8.26 -11.01 -2.48
C TYR A 22 -9.26 -12.07 -2.01
N ASN A 23 -9.10 -12.59 -0.80
CA ASN A 23 -9.99 -13.62 -0.26
C ASN A 23 -11.43 -13.10 -0.03
N ALA A 24 -11.59 -11.85 0.40
CA ALA A 24 -12.90 -11.26 0.69
C ALA A 24 -13.71 -10.84 -0.57
N LEU A 25 -13.03 -10.56 -1.68
CA LEU A 25 -13.72 -10.18 -2.92
C LEU A 25 -14.52 -11.35 -3.52
N ASN A 26 -15.74 -11.13 -4.02
CA ASN A 26 -16.57 -12.16 -4.66
C ASN A 26 -16.81 -11.84 -6.15
N VAL A 27 -15.73 -11.51 -6.86
CA VAL A 27 -15.74 -11.20 -8.29
C VAL A 27 -14.63 -11.98 -9.00
N GLU A 28 -14.66 -12.00 -10.34
CA GLU A 28 -13.53 -12.51 -11.10
C GLU A 28 -12.29 -11.66 -10.80
N LYS A 29 -11.24 -12.28 -10.27
CA LYS A 29 -10.13 -11.58 -9.65
C LYS A 29 -8.81 -12.33 -9.81
N GLU A 30 -7.72 -11.58 -9.88
CA GLU A 30 -6.35 -12.10 -9.92
C GLU A 30 -5.46 -11.29 -8.98
N ILE A 31 -4.48 -11.93 -8.35
CA ILE A 31 -3.51 -11.27 -7.48
C ILE A 31 -2.09 -11.62 -7.92
N ILE A 32 -1.24 -10.61 -8.08
CA ILE A 32 0.15 -10.77 -8.52
C ILE A 32 1.09 -9.92 -7.68
N ASN A 33 2.35 -10.33 -7.59
CA ASN A 33 3.43 -9.43 -7.22
C ASN A 33 3.74 -8.51 -8.42
N VAL A 34 4.01 -7.23 -8.18
CA VAL A 34 4.35 -6.25 -9.24
C VAL A 34 5.56 -6.68 -10.07
N LYS A 35 6.47 -7.48 -9.50
CA LYS A 35 7.63 -8.04 -10.21
C LYS A 35 7.23 -8.99 -11.35
N ASP A 36 6.05 -9.59 -11.26
CA ASP A 36 5.51 -10.51 -12.26
C ASP A 36 4.57 -9.80 -13.27
N SER A 37 4.45 -8.46 -13.19
CA SER A 37 3.54 -7.66 -14.01
C SER A 37 3.74 -7.80 -15.52
N LYS A 38 4.94 -8.21 -15.98
CA LYS A 38 5.23 -8.45 -17.41
C LYS A 38 4.37 -9.57 -18.02
N ASN A 39 3.85 -10.46 -17.18
CA ASN A 39 3.03 -11.60 -17.62
C ASN A 39 1.55 -11.24 -17.75
N ILE A 40 1.19 -9.98 -17.46
CA ILE A 40 -0.19 -9.53 -17.34
C ILE A 40 -0.45 -8.48 -18.39
N LYS A 41 -1.65 -8.53 -19.00
CA LYS A 41 -2.16 -7.49 -19.88
C LYS A 41 -3.16 -6.64 -19.11
N PRO A 42 -2.82 -5.39 -18.72
CA PRO A 42 -3.74 -4.54 -17.96
C PRO A 42 -5.08 -4.30 -18.68
N SER A 43 -5.12 -4.44 -20.01
CA SER A 43 -6.35 -4.38 -20.81
C SER A 43 -7.44 -5.34 -20.32
N ASP A 44 -7.06 -6.49 -19.78
CA ASP A 44 -7.97 -7.59 -19.43
C ASP A 44 -8.71 -7.32 -18.11
N TYR A 45 -8.37 -6.24 -17.42
CA TYR A 45 -8.92 -5.86 -16.12
C TYR A 45 -9.59 -4.50 -16.21
N GLU A 46 -10.77 -4.39 -15.62
CA GLU A 46 -11.47 -3.11 -15.53
C GLU A 46 -11.06 -2.34 -14.27
N ASN A 47 -10.97 -3.07 -13.15
CA ASN A 47 -10.56 -2.56 -11.86
C ASN A 47 -9.14 -3.02 -11.54
N ILE A 48 -8.32 -2.11 -11.02
CA ILE A 48 -6.97 -2.42 -10.55
C ILE A 48 -6.80 -1.82 -9.16
N ILE A 49 -6.47 -2.67 -8.19
CA ILE A 49 -6.07 -2.29 -6.84
C ILE A 49 -4.55 -2.33 -6.78
N ILE A 50 -3.93 -1.17 -6.54
CA ILE A 50 -2.48 -1.03 -6.38
C ILE A 50 -2.15 -1.12 -4.89
N GLY A 51 -1.59 -2.26 -4.48
CA GLY A 51 -0.99 -2.48 -3.18
C GLY A 51 0.44 -1.95 -3.13
N PHE A 52 0.69 -0.88 -2.38
CA PHE A 52 2.04 -0.31 -2.23
C PHE A 52 2.51 -0.31 -0.77
N TRP A 53 3.81 -0.16 -0.57
CA TRP A 53 4.36 0.25 0.72
C TRP A 53 4.85 1.69 0.61
N CYS A 54 4.71 2.48 1.67
CA CYS A 54 5.11 3.88 1.61
C CYS A 54 6.64 4.01 1.51
N ASP A 55 7.10 4.66 0.43
CA ASP A 55 8.47 5.12 0.27
C ASP A 55 8.49 6.64 0.09
N LYS A 56 9.34 7.33 0.85
CA LYS A 56 9.57 8.79 0.72
C LYS A 56 8.30 9.65 0.65
N GLY A 57 7.25 9.26 1.39
CA GLY A 57 5.99 10.01 1.46
C GLY A 57 5.01 9.73 0.32
N THR A 58 5.20 8.66 -0.45
CA THR A 58 4.27 8.23 -1.50
C THR A 58 4.40 6.72 -1.77
N MET A 59 3.84 6.24 -2.88
CA MET A 59 3.99 4.87 -3.35
C MET A 59 5.45 4.51 -3.63
N ASP A 60 5.80 3.24 -3.41
CA ASP A 60 7.11 2.74 -3.80
C ASP A 60 7.32 2.76 -5.32
N LYS A 61 8.60 2.78 -5.72
CA LYS A 61 9.01 2.91 -7.12
C LYS A 61 8.39 1.84 -8.03
N ASP A 62 8.35 0.58 -7.61
CA ASP A 62 7.85 -0.51 -8.45
C ASP A 62 6.35 -0.34 -8.71
N SER A 63 5.59 0.08 -7.70
CA SER A 63 4.17 0.43 -7.82
C SER A 63 3.94 1.62 -8.75
N ILE A 64 4.76 2.67 -8.66
CA ILE A 64 4.70 3.84 -9.56
C ILE A 64 5.02 3.45 -11.00
N ASP A 65 6.05 2.64 -11.21
CA ASP A 65 6.46 2.22 -12.56
C ASP A 65 5.41 1.30 -13.19
N PHE A 66 4.72 0.46 -12.42
CA PHE A 66 3.53 -0.26 -12.90
C PHE A 66 2.37 0.70 -13.24
N LEU A 67 2.05 1.65 -12.36
CA LEU A 67 0.97 2.62 -12.55
C LEU A 67 1.11 3.38 -13.88
N LYS A 68 2.34 3.74 -14.29
CA LYS A 68 2.62 4.42 -15.58
C LYS A 68 2.25 3.59 -16.81
N THR A 69 2.10 2.28 -16.67
CA THR A 69 1.66 1.40 -17.76
C THR A 69 0.14 1.40 -17.95
N LEU A 70 -0.59 1.99 -17.00
CA LEU A 70 -2.05 2.00 -16.95
C LEU A 70 -2.61 3.28 -17.56
N ASN A 71 -3.66 3.14 -18.34
CA ASN A 71 -4.39 4.26 -18.91
C ASN A 71 -5.90 3.97 -18.90
N ASN A 72 -6.70 4.94 -18.48
CA ASN A 72 -8.15 4.88 -18.41
C ASN A 72 -8.70 3.65 -17.63
N LYS A 73 -8.03 3.23 -16.56
CA LYS A 73 -8.49 2.14 -15.68
C LYS A 73 -9.20 2.68 -14.43
N ASN A 74 -10.12 1.90 -13.87
CA ASN A 74 -10.67 2.18 -12.55
C ASN A 74 -9.62 1.80 -11.51
N LEU A 75 -9.02 2.80 -10.87
CA LEU A 75 -7.93 2.58 -9.91
C LEU A 75 -8.40 2.74 -8.48
N TYR A 76 -7.91 1.82 -7.67
CA TYR A 76 -7.96 1.89 -6.23
C TYR A 76 -6.55 1.69 -5.69
N PHE A 77 -6.29 2.13 -4.47
CA PHE A 77 -5.02 1.78 -3.82
C PHE A 77 -5.22 1.24 -2.41
N LEU A 78 -4.28 0.39 -2.02
CA LEU A 78 -4.01 0.01 -0.66
C LEU A 78 -2.55 0.37 -0.35
N GLY A 79 -2.30 1.25 0.61
CA GLY A 79 -0.95 1.55 1.09
C GLY A 79 -0.69 0.99 2.47
N THR A 80 0.50 0.47 2.73
CA THR A 80 0.98 0.23 4.10
C THR A 80 2.07 1.22 4.51
N LEU A 81 1.97 1.73 5.73
CA LEU A 81 2.84 2.81 6.23
C LEU A 81 3.17 2.58 7.71
N GLY A 82 4.40 2.90 8.12
CA GLY A 82 4.85 2.81 9.52
C GLY A 82 4.69 4.08 10.35
N ALA A 83 4.20 5.17 9.76
CA ALA A 83 3.77 6.36 10.49
C ALA A 83 2.38 6.14 11.11
N ARG A 84 2.08 6.88 12.19
CA ARG A 84 0.81 6.73 12.88
C ARG A 84 -0.37 7.20 12.01
N PRO A 85 -1.54 6.55 12.09
CA PRO A 85 -2.73 6.96 11.34
C PRO A 85 -3.22 8.40 11.60
N ASP A 86 -2.90 8.97 12.75
CA ASP A 86 -3.29 10.33 13.17
C ASP A 86 -2.27 11.42 12.79
N SER A 87 -1.22 11.08 12.03
CA SER A 87 -0.15 12.02 11.67
C SER A 87 -0.39 12.77 10.36
N GLU A 88 0.14 13.99 10.24
CA GLU A 88 0.13 14.76 8.97
C GLU A 88 0.74 13.95 7.82
N HIS A 89 1.84 13.25 8.09
CA HIS A 89 2.51 12.42 7.09
C HIS A 89 1.61 11.32 6.51
N TRP A 90 0.67 10.78 7.30
CA TRP A 90 -0.30 9.80 6.81
C TRP A 90 -1.23 10.41 5.75
N ASN A 91 -1.70 11.63 6.00
CA ASN A 91 -2.55 12.37 5.07
C ASN A 91 -1.77 12.77 3.81
N ASP A 92 -0.52 13.21 3.96
CA ASP A 92 0.35 13.54 2.83
C ASP A 92 0.55 12.33 1.90
N VAL A 93 0.83 11.15 2.47
CA VAL A 93 0.99 9.91 1.71
C VAL A 93 -0.28 9.56 0.94
N PHE A 94 -1.45 9.72 1.56
CA PHE A 94 -2.73 9.47 0.90
C PHE A 94 -2.94 10.39 -0.30
N GLU A 95 -2.77 11.71 -0.12
CA GLU A 95 -3.01 12.68 -1.19
C GLU A 95 -1.98 12.55 -2.32
N ASN A 96 -0.72 12.25 -2.00
CA ASN A 96 0.31 11.97 -3.01
C ASN A 96 -0.02 10.73 -3.86
N ALA A 97 -0.42 9.63 -3.21
CA ALA A 97 -0.83 8.40 -3.89
C ALA A 97 -2.07 8.62 -4.77
N LYS A 98 -3.08 9.31 -4.24
CA LYS A 98 -4.30 9.69 -4.97
C LYS A 98 -4.00 10.54 -6.20
N LYS A 99 -3.11 11.53 -6.07
CA LYS A 99 -2.70 12.38 -7.19
C LYS A 99 -2.10 11.53 -8.32
N LEU A 100 -1.15 10.64 -8.01
CA LEU A 100 -0.55 9.74 -8.99
C LEU A 100 -1.61 8.85 -9.67
N CYS A 101 -2.53 8.26 -8.90
CA CYS A 101 -3.61 7.45 -9.45
C CYS A 101 -4.59 8.22 -10.34
N SER A 102 -4.67 9.54 -10.20
CA SER A 102 -5.63 10.37 -10.94
C SER A 102 -5.08 10.94 -12.25
N GLU A 103 -3.78 10.85 -12.52
CA GLU A 103 -3.16 11.54 -13.67
C GLU A 103 -3.67 11.05 -15.03
N ASN A 104 -3.79 9.73 -15.22
CA ASN A 104 -4.21 9.11 -16.50
C ASN A 104 -5.30 8.05 -16.31
N ASN A 105 -5.91 8.01 -15.12
CA ASN A 105 -6.81 6.94 -14.73
C ASN A 105 -7.98 7.47 -13.90
N ASN A 106 -8.99 6.63 -13.73
CA ASN A 106 -10.19 6.94 -12.98
C ASN A 106 -9.99 6.49 -11.54
N PHE A 107 -9.36 7.32 -10.71
CA PHE A 107 -9.25 7.04 -9.27
C PHE A 107 -10.64 6.94 -8.65
N LYS A 108 -10.90 5.82 -7.96
CA LYS A 108 -12.19 5.52 -7.35
C LYS A 108 -12.16 5.70 -5.84
N ASP A 109 -11.20 5.06 -5.16
CA ASP A 109 -10.99 5.22 -3.72
C ASP A 109 -9.66 4.61 -3.28
N GLY A 110 -9.24 4.85 -2.04
CA GLY A 110 -8.02 4.28 -1.49
C GLY A 110 -8.06 4.09 0.03
N LEU A 111 -7.22 3.19 0.52
CA LEU A 111 -7.08 2.90 1.94
C LEU A 111 -5.61 2.84 2.34
N LEU A 112 -5.28 3.42 3.49
CA LEU A 112 -4.00 3.21 4.16
C LEU A 112 -4.20 2.30 5.38
N ILE A 113 -3.24 1.41 5.59
CA ILE A 113 -3.18 0.45 6.70
C ILE A 113 -1.85 0.64 7.45
N TRP A 114 -1.93 0.60 8.78
CA TRP A 114 -0.74 0.76 9.60
C TRP A 114 0.07 -0.53 9.55
N GLY A 115 1.39 -0.41 9.52
CA GLY A 115 2.25 -1.57 9.36
C GLY A 115 3.60 -1.41 10.03
N ARG A 116 4.14 -2.55 10.49
CA ARG A 116 5.48 -2.61 11.06
C ARG A 116 6.54 -2.09 10.11
N ILE A 117 7.54 -1.44 10.69
CA ILE A 117 8.73 -0.99 10.00
C ILE A 117 9.61 -2.22 9.75
N SER A 118 10.21 -2.33 8.55
CA SER A 118 11.09 -3.47 8.26
C SER A 118 12.36 -3.43 9.11
N LYS A 119 12.92 -4.60 9.41
CA LYS A 119 14.16 -4.70 10.17
C LYS A 119 15.31 -3.98 9.46
N GLU A 120 15.38 -4.11 8.15
CA GLU A 120 16.38 -3.49 7.29
C GLU A 120 16.31 -1.97 7.40
N MET A 121 15.11 -1.39 7.37
CA MET A 121 14.91 0.05 7.54
C MET A 121 15.32 0.50 8.95
N MET A 122 14.96 -0.26 9.99
CA MET A 122 15.40 0.03 11.35
C MET A 122 16.94 0.00 11.47
N ASP A 123 17.59 -0.98 10.85
CA ASP A 123 19.04 -1.14 10.87
C ASP A 123 19.77 -0.06 10.07
N VAL A 124 19.19 0.42 8.97
CA VAL A 124 19.68 1.61 8.25
C VAL A 124 19.53 2.85 9.13
N MET A 125 18.37 3.04 9.76
CA MET A 125 18.12 4.25 10.56
C MET A 125 19.04 4.34 11.79
N LYS A 126 19.40 3.21 12.41
CA LYS A 126 20.35 3.14 13.53
C LYS A 126 21.77 3.60 13.18
N LYS A 127 22.12 3.67 11.89
CA LYS A 127 23.44 4.15 11.42
C LYS A 127 23.54 5.68 11.35
N PHE A 128 22.42 6.40 11.39
CA PHE A 128 22.46 7.86 11.34
C PHE A 128 22.90 8.45 12.68
N PRO A 129 23.76 9.50 12.66
CA PRO A 129 24.20 10.17 13.86
C PRO A 129 23.07 10.98 14.51
N ALA A 130 23.22 11.28 15.81
CA ALA A 130 22.30 12.17 16.52
C ALA A 130 22.17 13.53 15.80
N GLY A 131 20.95 14.07 15.72
CA GLY A 131 20.64 15.31 15.02
C GLY A 131 20.32 15.14 13.52
N HIS A 132 20.55 13.97 12.92
CA HIS A 132 20.07 13.69 11.56
C HIS A 132 18.52 13.55 11.54
N PRO A 133 17.81 14.00 10.48
CA PRO A 133 16.34 13.88 10.40
C PRO A 133 15.81 12.43 10.50
N HIS A 134 16.65 11.46 10.17
CA HIS A 134 16.37 10.02 10.28
C HIS A 134 17.08 9.32 11.44
N ALA A 135 17.69 10.08 12.36
CA ALA A 135 18.26 9.53 13.58
C ALA A 135 17.18 8.80 14.41
N VAL A 136 17.62 7.77 15.11
CA VAL A 136 16.78 7.06 16.08
C VAL A 136 16.61 7.94 17.31
N THR A 137 15.35 8.24 17.63
CA THR A 137 14.95 8.96 18.85
C THR A 137 14.07 8.05 19.71
N PRO A 138 13.92 8.33 21.02
CA PRO A 138 12.99 7.58 21.88
C PRO A 138 11.56 7.55 21.33
N GLU A 139 11.07 8.67 20.79
CA GLU A 139 9.77 8.77 20.13
C GLU A 139 9.66 7.85 18.91
N ARG A 140 10.70 7.80 18.08
CA ARG A 140 10.75 6.92 16.91
C ARG A 140 10.73 5.45 17.32
N LEU A 141 11.45 5.07 18.38
CA LEU A 141 11.43 3.71 18.92
C LEU A 141 10.04 3.34 19.46
N ALA A 142 9.39 4.22 20.23
CA ALA A 142 8.04 4.00 20.72
C ALA A 142 7.03 3.81 19.57
N ARG A 143 7.17 4.58 18.49
CA ARG A 143 6.36 4.40 17.28
C ARG A 143 6.62 3.06 16.60
N TRP A 144 7.87 2.62 16.51
CA TRP A 144 8.22 1.32 15.92
C TRP A 144 7.65 0.17 16.72
N GLU A 145 7.77 0.23 18.05
CA GLU A 145 7.18 -0.74 18.98
C GLU A 145 5.66 -0.82 18.78
N ALA A 146 4.98 0.33 18.77
CA ALA A 146 3.55 0.39 18.59
C ALA A 146 3.09 -0.16 17.22
N ALA A 147 3.85 0.11 16.15
CA ALA A 147 3.55 -0.41 14.81
C ALA A 147 3.90 -1.90 14.65
N SER A 148 4.68 -2.50 15.56
CA SER A 148 5.24 -3.85 15.39
C SER A 148 4.18 -4.96 15.32
N THR A 149 3.04 -4.75 15.96
CA THR A 149 1.88 -5.65 15.96
C THR A 149 0.96 -5.44 14.77
N HIS A 150 1.22 -4.43 13.93
CA HIS A 150 0.41 -4.08 12.77
C HIS A 150 1.07 -4.55 11.44
N PRO A 151 0.29 -4.87 10.39
CA PRO A 151 -1.18 -4.95 10.38
C PRO A 151 -1.70 -6.08 11.28
N ASP A 152 -2.74 -5.78 12.06
CA ASP A 152 -3.43 -6.72 12.94
C ASP A 152 -4.76 -7.21 12.31
N GLU A 153 -5.54 -7.98 13.07
CA GLU A 153 -6.82 -8.50 12.57
C GLU A 153 -7.87 -7.39 12.32
N ASN A 154 -7.83 -6.28 13.05
CA ASN A 154 -8.72 -5.14 12.79
C ASN A 154 -8.31 -4.41 11.50
N ASP A 155 -7.01 -4.26 11.25
CA ASP A 155 -6.50 -3.71 9.99
C ASP A 155 -6.92 -4.58 8.79
N PHE A 156 -6.85 -5.91 8.94
CA PHE A 156 -7.29 -6.82 7.90
C PHE A 156 -8.79 -6.71 7.65
N LYS A 157 -9.63 -6.74 8.68
CA LYS A 157 -11.08 -6.58 8.53
C LYS A 157 -11.45 -5.24 7.90
N LYS A 158 -10.79 -4.16 8.32
CA LYS A 158 -10.98 -2.83 7.72
C LYS A 158 -10.72 -2.85 6.21
N ALA A 159 -9.63 -3.50 5.78
CA ALA A 159 -9.31 -3.63 4.35
C ALA A 159 -10.31 -4.52 3.61
N GLU A 160 -10.68 -5.67 4.18
CA GLU A 160 -11.67 -6.58 3.62
C GLU A 160 -13.02 -5.90 3.40
N GLU A 161 -13.56 -5.24 4.43
CA GLU A 161 -14.84 -4.54 4.39
C GLU A 161 -14.82 -3.39 3.39
N PHE A 162 -13.76 -2.58 3.40
CA PHE A 162 -13.61 -1.46 2.49
C PHE A 162 -13.69 -1.89 1.02
N PHE A 163 -12.88 -2.87 0.61
CA PHE A 163 -12.85 -3.31 -0.79
C PHE A 163 -14.06 -4.15 -1.18
N SER A 164 -14.61 -4.95 -0.26
CA SER A 164 -15.83 -5.70 -0.50
C SER A 164 -17.01 -4.78 -0.78
N ASN A 165 -17.19 -3.71 0.02
CA ASN A 165 -18.26 -2.73 -0.17
C ASN A 165 -18.14 -1.96 -1.50
N LEU A 166 -16.90 -1.76 -1.98
CA LEU A 166 -16.66 -1.09 -3.25
C LEU A 166 -16.91 -2.00 -4.45
N LEU A 167 -16.48 -3.26 -4.39
CA LEU A 167 -16.29 -4.11 -5.57
C LEU A 167 -17.15 -5.38 -5.64
N ASN A 168 -17.79 -5.86 -4.57
CA ASN A 168 -18.63 -7.07 -4.60
C ASN A 168 -20.04 -6.83 -5.18
N LYS A 169 -20.18 -5.89 -6.10
CA LYS A 169 -21.46 -5.45 -6.66
C LYS A 169 -21.86 -6.27 -7.88
#